data_AF-A0A015J617-F1
#
_entry.id   AF-A0A015J617-F1
#
_cell.length_a   1.000
_cell.length_b   1.000
_cell.length_c   1.000
_cell.angle_alpha   90.00
_cell.angle_beta   90.00
_cell.angle_gamma   90.00
#
_symmetry.space_group_name_H-M   'P 1'
#
loop_
_entity.id
_entity.type
_entity.pdbx_description
1 polymer ?
#
loop_
_entity_poly.entity_id
_entity_poly.type
_entity_poly.pdbx_seq_one_letter_code
_entity_poly.pdbx_strand_id
1 'polypeptide(L)'
;MANIIDFRFKVHDKSDDEIFIIKIAWQTLVKDAIPTIKKRMTILYKQVPDEIKLYVDNSKGPAKALKQDDMISKYFNIDHIEEGLILIYLQ
;
A
#
# COMPACT_ATOMS: atom_id res chain seq x y z
N MET A 1 -11.93 -14.63 -11.92
CA MET A 1 -12.59 -13.65 -11.02
C MET A 1 -11.47 -12.97 -10.24
N ALA A 2 -11.36 -11.64 -10.29
CA ALA A 2 -10.29 -10.95 -9.57
C ALA A 2 -10.60 -10.99 -8.07
N ASN A 3 -9.66 -11.45 -7.25
CA ASN A 3 -9.83 -11.48 -5.81
C ASN A 3 -9.57 -10.08 -5.25
N ILE A 4 -10.62 -9.30 -5.00
CA ILE A 4 -10.52 -7.91 -4.53
C ILE A 4 -10.43 -7.90 -3.01
N ILE A 5 -9.36 -7.30 -2.50
CA ILE A 5 -8.99 -7.33 -1.09
C ILE A 5 -8.82 -5.90 -0.57
N ASP A 6 -9.15 -5.71 0.70
CA ASP A 6 -8.96 -4.46 1.44
C ASP A 6 -7.50 -4.36 1.92
N PHE A 7 -6.69 -3.57 1.23
CA PHE A 7 -5.31 -3.30 1.64
C PHE A 7 -5.25 -2.05 2.53
N ARG A 8 -4.48 -2.14 3.62
CA ARG A 8 -4.22 -1.05 4.57
C ARG A 8 -2.98 -0.27 4.14
N PHE A 9 -3.09 1.06 4.15
CA PHE A 9 -2.02 1.97 3.76
C PHE A 9 -1.79 3.03 4.83
N LYS A 10 -0.55 3.45 5.00
CA LYS A 10 -0.14 4.56 5.86
C LYS A 10 0.99 5.34 5.21
N VAL A 11 0.98 6.67 5.30
CA VAL A 11 2.19 7.45 4.96
C VAL A 11 3.21 7.27 6.09
N HIS A 12 4.46 6.98 5.76
CA HIS A 12 5.46 6.53 6.74
C HIS A 12 5.56 7.41 7.99
N ASP A 13 5.60 8.73 7.81
CA ASP A 13 5.77 9.71 8.89
C ASP A 13 4.46 10.08 9.61
N LYS A 14 3.36 9.36 9.37
CA LYS A 14 2.05 9.63 9.97
C LYS A 14 1.66 8.62 11.04
N SER A 15 0.73 9.04 11.91
CA SER A 15 0.17 8.20 12.97
C SER A 15 -0.55 6.98 12.40
N ASP A 16 -0.64 5.91 13.19
CA ASP A 16 -1.47 4.74 12.87
C ASP A 16 -2.97 5.08 12.80
N ASP A 17 -3.39 6.18 13.42
CA ASP A 17 -4.75 6.72 13.30
C ASP A 17 -5.05 7.23 11.87
N GLU A 18 -4.02 7.46 11.04
CA GLU A 18 -4.14 7.92 9.66
C GLU A 18 -4.11 6.76 8.63
N ILE A 19 -4.26 5.50 9.09
CA ILE A 19 -4.38 4.35 8.20
C ILE A 19 -5.65 4.46 7.35
N PHE A 20 -5.52 4.26 6.04
CA PHE A 20 -6.64 4.21 5.11
C PHE A 20 -6.64 2.92 4.32
N ILE A 21 -7.83 2.54 3.84
CA ILE A 21 -8.05 1.28 3.12
C ILE A 21 -8.33 1.56 1.64
N ILE A 22 -7.76 0.74 0.76
CA ILE A 22 -8.10 0.71 -0.67
C ILE A 22 -8.41 -0.73 -1.08
N LYS A 23 -9.52 -0.89 -1.81
CA LYS A 23 -9.89 -2.14 -2.48
C LYS A 23 -9.07 -2.31 -3.76
N ILE A 24 -8.18 -3.31 -3.77
CA ILE A 24 -7.32 -3.61 -4.92
C ILE A 24 -7.36 -5.12 -5.17
N ALA A 25 -7.28 -5.54 -6.43
CA ALA A 25 -7.17 -6.96 -6.72
C ALA A 25 -5.83 -7.51 -6.22
N TRP A 26 -5.85 -8.71 -5.64
CA TRP A 26 -4.69 -9.37 -5.05
C TRP A 26 -3.48 -9.44 -5.99
N GLN A 27 -3.72 -9.64 -7.29
CA GLN A 27 -2.67 -9.78 -8.30
C GLN A 27 -2.28 -8.46 -8.98
N THR A 28 -2.83 -7.32 -8.57
CA THR A 28 -2.49 -6.02 -9.14
C THR A 28 -1.01 -5.71 -8.94
N LEU A 29 -0.32 -5.30 -10.00
CA LEU A 29 1.07 -4.85 -9.91
C LEU A 29 1.14 -3.48 -9.25
N VAL A 30 2.23 -3.18 -8.56
CA VAL A 30 2.44 -1.89 -7.89
C VAL A 30 2.24 -0.71 -8.85
N LYS A 31 2.80 -0.78 -10.06
CA LYS A 31 2.67 0.29 -11.06
C LYS A 31 1.22 0.61 -11.41
N ASP A 32 0.36 -0.41 -11.40
CA ASP A 32 -1.06 -0.29 -11.71
C ASP A 32 -1.87 0.15 -10.47
N ALA A 33 -1.39 -0.15 -9.27
CA ALA A 33 -1.99 0.29 -8.01
C ALA A 33 -1.69 1.78 -7.69
N ILE A 34 -0.50 2.29 -8.06
CA ILE A 34 -0.04 3.65 -7.74
C ILE A 34 -1.05 4.74 -8.11
N PRO A 35 -1.65 4.77 -9.33
CA PRO A 35 -2.65 5.78 -9.68
C PRO A 35 -3.83 5.81 -8.70
N THR A 36 -4.31 4.63 -8.28
CA THR A 36 -5.43 4.51 -7.32
C THR A 36 -5.01 4.99 -5.93
N ILE A 37 -3.80 4.63 -5.48
CA ILE A 37 -3.23 5.08 -4.22
C ILE A 37 -3.12 6.61 -4.19
N LYS A 38 -2.52 7.20 -5.23
CA LYS A 38 -2.40 8.66 -5.35
C LYS A 38 -3.74 9.36 -5.35
N LYS A 39 -4.72 8.85 -6.10
CA LYS A 39 -6.09 9.41 -6.10
C LYS A 39 -6.73 9.39 -4.71
N ARG A 40 -6.47 8.35 -3.90
CA ARG A 40 -6.93 8.33 -2.51
C ARG A 40 -6.17 9.34 -1.67
N MET A 41 -4.86 9.45 -1.85
CA MET A 41 -4.02 10.41 -1.14
C MET A 41 -4.39 11.86 -1.43
N THR A 42 -4.76 12.24 -2.66
CA THR A 42 -5.17 13.62 -2.98
C THR A 42 -6.47 14.04 -2.31
N ILE A 43 -7.31 13.07 -1.90
CA ILE A 43 -8.52 13.33 -1.12
C ILE A 43 -8.16 13.56 0.35
N LEU A 44 -7.19 12.81 0.88
CA LEU A 44 -6.79 12.86 2.29
C LEU A 44 -5.78 13.97 2.59
N TYR A 45 -4.95 14.32 1.62
CA TYR A 45 -3.80 15.21 1.77
C TYR A 45 -3.82 16.29 0.69
N LYS A 46 -3.38 17.51 1.04
CA LYS A 46 -3.34 18.65 0.12
C LYS A 46 -2.40 18.47 -1.07
N GLN A 47 -1.30 17.74 -0.89
CA GLN A 47 -0.28 17.51 -1.92
C GLN A 47 0.21 16.08 -1.84
N VAL A 48 0.40 15.48 -3.01
CA VAL A 48 0.95 14.13 -3.18
C VAL A 48 2.07 14.23 -4.20
N PRO A 49 3.31 13.86 -3.84
CA PRO A 49 4.42 13.86 -4.78
C PRO A 49 4.19 12.99 -6.01
N ASP A 50 4.93 13.32 -7.07
CA ASP A 50 4.93 12.56 -8.31
C ASP A 50 5.60 11.20 -8.17
N GLU A 51 6.49 11.02 -7.22
CA GLU A 51 7.11 9.72 -6.95
C GLU A 51 6.78 9.25 -5.53
N ILE A 52 6.26 8.03 -5.43
CA ILE A 52 6.00 7.37 -4.15
C ILE A 52 6.63 5.99 -4.17
N LYS A 53 7.20 5.58 -3.04
CA LYS A 53 7.70 4.22 -2.83
C LYS A 53 6.82 3.48 -1.84
N LEU A 54 6.57 2.21 -2.13
CA LEU A 54 5.75 1.34 -1.28
C LEU A 54 6.64 0.33 -0.57
N TYR A 55 6.38 0.16 0.73
CA TYR A 55 7.02 -0.87 1.56
C TYR A 55 5.94 -1.64 2.28
N VAL A 56 6.13 -2.95 2.44
CA VAL A 56 5.28 -3.78 3.30
C VAL A 56 5.92 -3.88 4.66
N ASP A 57 5.23 -3.34 5.65
CA ASP A 57 5.49 -3.60 7.05
C ASP A 57 4.67 -4.82 7.46
N ASN A 58 5.38 -5.91 7.75
CA ASN A 58 4.82 -7.04 8.47
C ASN A 58 5.60 -7.14 9.77
N SER A 59 4.90 -7.11 10.91
CA SER A 59 5.43 -7.07 12.29
C SER A 59 6.53 -8.09 12.64
N LYS A 60 6.84 -9.01 11.73
CA LYS A 60 7.82 -10.09 11.80
C LYS A 60 9.20 -9.71 11.25
N GLY A 61 9.44 -8.45 10.81
CA GLY A 61 10.75 -8.03 10.33
C GLY A 61 10.83 -6.60 9.82
N PRO A 62 11.97 -6.21 9.19
CA PRO A 62 12.10 -4.90 8.58
C PRO A 62 11.15 -4.76 7.38
N ALA A 63 10.65 -3.54 7.18
CA ALA A 63 9.77 -3.23 6.07
C ALA A 63 10.44 -3.55 4.71
N LYS A 64 9.71 -4.19 3.81
CA LYS A 64 10.23 -4.68 2.52
C LYS A 64 9.71 -3.83 1.37
N ALA A 65 10.63 -3.28 0.56
CA ALA A 65 10.26 -2.49 -0.61
C ALA A 65 9.49 -3.34 -1.64
N LEU A 66 8.43 -2.79 -2.22
CA LEU A 66 7.76 -3.34 -3.38
C LEU A 66 8.26 -2.65 -4.66
N LYS A 67 8.66 -3.44 -5.66
CA LYS A 67 9.04 -2.92 -6.98
C LYS A 67 7.81 -2.70 -7.86
N GLN A 68 7.96 -1.89 -8.90
CA GLN A 68 6.88 -1.54 -9.84
C GLN A 68 6.20 -2.78 -10.47
N ASP A 69 7.00 -3.82 -10.78
CA ASP A 69 6.52 -5.09 -11.36
C ASP A 69 6.21 -6.17 -10.31
N ASP A 70 6.31 -5.86 -9.02
CA ASP A 70 5.84 -6.76 -7.97
C ASP A 70 4.31 -6.68 -7.87
N MET A 71 3.67 -7.79 -7.51
CA MET A 71 2.29 -7.76 -7.04
C MET A 71 2.22 -6.99 -5.72
N ILE A 72 1.18 -6.17 -5.53
CA ILE A 72 0.93 -5.43 -4.29
C ILE A 72 0.84 -6.35 -3.06
N SER A 73 0.43 -7.61 -3.29
CA SER A 73 0.29 -8.67 -2.29
C SER A 73 1.54 -9.52 -2.06
N LYS A 74 2.67 -9.26 -2.73
CA LYS A 74 3.85 -10.14 -2.75
C LYS A 74 4.33 -10.60 -1.37
N TYR A 75 4.19 -9.75 -0.35
CA TYR A 75 4.60 -10.04 1.03
C TYR A 75 3.44 -10.24 2.01
N PHE A 76 2.22 -10.38 1.48
CA PHE A 76 1.01 -10.61 2.27
C PHE A 76 0.64 -12.09 2.29
N ASN A 77 0.07 -12.52 3.41
CA ASN A 77 -0.67 -13.76 3.51
C ASN A 77 -2.17 -13.43 3.39
N ILE A 78 -2.88 -14.09 2.49
CA ILE A 78 -4.31 -13.82 2.27
C ILE A 78 -5.16 -14.19 3.48
N ASP A 79 -4.74 -15.20 4.25
CA ASP A 79 -5.44 -15.65 5.46
C ASP A 79 -5.19 -14.72 6.68
N HIS A 80 -4.21 -13.82 6.57
CA HIS A 80 -3.78 -12.89 7.62
C HIS A 80 -3.52 -11.49 7.05
N ILE A 81 -4.41 -11.04 6.16
CA ILE A 81 -4.27 -9.76 5.46
C ILE A 81 -4.22 -8.57 6.43
N GLU A 82 -4.89 -8.68 7.56
CA GLU A 82 -4.97 -7.68 8.61
C GLU A 82 -3.62 -7.40 9.29
N GLU A 83 -2.69 -8.37 9.28
CA GLU A 83 -1.34 -8.22 9.85
C GLU A 83 -0.43 -7.32 9.01
N GLY A 84 -0.75 -7.14 7.72
CA GLY A 84 0.11 -6.40 6.80
C GLY A 84 -0.32 -4.95 6.65
N LEU A 85 0.67 -4.06 6.57
CA LEU A 85 0.49 -2.63 6.30
C LEU A 85 1.40 -2.19 5.15
N ILE A 86 0.86 -1.42 4.21
CA ILE A 86 1.67 -0.80 3.17
C ILE A 86 2.05 0.62 3.60
N LEU A 87 3.34 0.84 3.81
CA LEU A 87 3.91 2.14 4.07
C LEU A 87 4.21 2.86 2.76
N ILE A 88 3.78 4.12 2.69
CA ILE A 88 4.00 5.02 1.57
C ILE A 88 5.09 6.02 1.97
N TYR A 89 6.20 5.97 1.27
CA TYR A 89 7.29 6.93 1.38
C TYR A 89 7.15 7.95 0.26
N LEU A 90 7.04 9.21 0.67
CA LEU A 90 7.02 10.36 -0.20
C LEU A 90 8.45 10.70 -0.61
N GLN A 91 8.69 11.00 -1.89
CA GLN A 91 9.98 11.46 -2.40
C GLN A 91 9.92 12.91 -2.87
#